data_AF-A0A928ZF14-F1
#
_entry.id   AF-A0A928ZF14-F1
#
_cell.length_a   1.000
_cell.length_b   1.000
_cell.length_c   1.000
_cell.angle_alpha   90.00
_cell.angle_beta   90.00
_cell.angle_gamma   90.00
#
_symmetry.space_group_name_H-M   'P 1'
#
loop_
_entity.id
_entity.type
_entity.pdbx_description
1 polymer ?
#
loop_
_entity_poly.entity_id
_entity_poly.type
_entity_poly.pdbx_seq_one_letter_code
_entity_poly.pdbx_strand_id
1 'polypeptide(L)' 'MIQLFATFNNYILFAENTRRRINEIERDLSKKDLSDDDLQEAGEDLSEQLGRVLEAKIIVNSIKERLEY' A
#
# COMPACT_ATOMS: atom_id res chain seq x y z
N MET A 1 -12.44 8.32 -20.71
CA MET A 1 -10.96 8.47 -20.80
C MET A 1 -10.39 9.30 -19.64
N ILE A 2 -10.79 10.56 -19.43
CA ILE A 2 -10.22 11.41 -18.36
C ILE A 2 -10.33 10.78 -16.96
N GLN A 3 -11.50 10.24 -16.59
CA GLN A 3 -11.71 9.58 -15.30
C GLN A 3 -10.80 8.35 -15.11
N LEU A 4 -10.62 7.55 -16.16
CA LEU A 4 -9.75 6.37 -16.13
C LEU A 4 -8.29 6.75 -15.86
N PHE A 5 -7.78 7.76 -16.57
CA PHE A 5 -6.43 8.28 -16.34
C PHE A 5 -6.26 8.85 -14.92
N ALA A 6 -7.25 9.58 -14.41
CA ALA A 6 -7.24 10.09 -13.04
C ALA A 6 -7.20 8.95 -12.00
N THR A 7 -7.99 7.89 -12.21
CA THR A 7 -7.99 6.71 -11.35
C THR A 7 -6.64 6.01 -11.34
N PHE A 8 -6.02 5.78 -12.50
CA PHE A 8 -4.68 5.17 -12.55
C PHE A 8 -3.61 6.03 -11.89
N ASN A 9 -3.60 7.35 -12.15
CA ASN A 9 -2.66 8.26 -11.49
C ASN A 9 -2.80 8.23 -9.97
N ASN A 10 -4.03 8.19 -9.46
CA ASN A 10 -4.27 8.05 -8.01
C ASN A 10 -3.71 6.74 -7.46
N TYR A 11 -3.85 5.63 -8.19
CA TYR A 11 -3.30 4.33 -7.75
C TYR A 11 -1.78 4.24 -7.86
N ILE A 12 -1.15 4.92 -8.82
CA ILE A 12 0.30 5.07 -8.90
C ILE A 12 0.81 5.82 -7.67
N LEU A 13 0.22 6.99 -7.37
CA LEU A 13 0.57 7.78 -6.20
C LEU A 13 0.34 7.00 -4.89
N PHE A 14 -0.77 6.25 -4.81
CA PHE A 14 -1.05 5.36 -3.70
C PHE A 14 0.05 4.30 -3.51
N ALA A 15 0.49 3.65 -4.60
CA ALA A 15 1.53 2.63 -4.55
C ALA A 15 2.87 3.21 -4.07
N GLU A 16 3.23 4.40 -4.54
CA GLU A 16 4.45 5.10 -4.10
C GLU A 16 4.39 5.46 -2.61
N ASN A 17 3.27 6.01 -2.15
CA ASN A 17 3.09 6.37 -0.74
C ASN A 17 3.11 5.14 0.16
N THR A 18 2.47 4.05 -0.26
CA THR A 18 2.48 2.79 0.49
C THR A 18 3.88 2.20 0.57
N ARG A 19 4.62 2.20 -0.54
CA ARG A 19 6.03 1.76 -0.54
C ARG A 19 6.89 2.61 0.40
N ARG A 20 6.71 3.94 0.40
CA ARG A 20 7.42 4.82 1.32
C ARG A 20 7.14 4.45 2.78
N ARG A 21 5.87 4.24 3.13
CA ARG A 21 5.45 3.87 4.48
C ARG A 21 6.01 2.52 4.92
N ILE A 22 5.98 1.51 4.06
CA ILE A 22 6.59 0.20 4.35
C ILE A 22 8.09 0.34 4.60
N ASN A 23 8.80 1.11 3.78
CA ASN A 23 10.23 1.34 3.97
C ASN A 23 10.55 2.09 5.28
N GLU A 24 9.67 3.00 5.72
CA GLU A 24 9.79 3.67 7.02
C GLU A 24 9.68 2.66 8.16
N ILE A 25 8.66 1.78 8.11
CA ILE A 25 8.46 0.71 9.10
C ILE A 25 9.65 -0.26 9.11
N GLU A 26 10.14 -0.69 7.94
CA GLU A 26 11.33 -1.56 7.85
C GLU A 26 12.58 -0.89 8.44
N ARG A 27 12.74 0.42 8.23
CA ARG A 27 13.85 1.19 8.80
C ARG A 27 13.75 1.28 10.32
N ASP A 28 12.55 1.45 10.84
CA ASP A 28 12.30 1.50 12.28
C ASP A 28 12.55 0.13 12.92
N LEU A 29 12.09 -0.95 12.27
CA LEU A 29 12.37 -2.34 12.66
C LEU A 29 13.85 -2.76 12.52
N SER A 30 14.67 -1.96 11.84
CA SER A 30 16.11 -2.20 11.72
C SER A 30 16.92 -1.59 12.88
N LYS A 31 16.27 -0.86 13.79
CA LYS A 31 16.92 -0.28 14.97
C LYS A 31 17.30 -1.38 15.98
N LYS A 32 18.34 -1.12 16.78
CA LYS A 32 18.68 -1.98 17.92
C LYS A 32 17.73 -1.71 19.08
N ASP A 33 17.56 -2.72 19.94
CA ASP A 33 16.79 -2.63 21.19
C ASP A 33 15.30 -2.29 20.99
N LEU A 34 14.64 -2.99 20.07
CA LEU A 34 13.19 -2.92 19.89
C LEU A 34 12.46 -3.58 21.06
N SER A 35 11.39 -2.95 21.52
CA SER A 35 10.45 -3.54 22.46
C SER A 35 9.38 -4.38 21.72
N ASP A 36 8.68 -5.23 22.47
CA ASP A 36 7.55 -5.98 21.94
C ASP A 36 6.42 -5.04 21.45
N ASP A 37 6.25 -3.88 22.10
CA ASP A 37 5.28 -2.85 21.70
C ASP A 37 5.64 -2.25 20.32
N ASP A 38 6.93 -1.97 20.08
CA ASP A 38 7.41 -1.48 18.77
C ASP A 38 7.13 -2.50 17.64
N LEU A 39 7.32 -3.80 17.94
CA LEU A 39 7.04 -4.88 17.00
C LEU A 39 5.54 -5.03 16.72
N GLN A 40 4.71 -4.89 17.76
CA GLN A 40 3.26 -4.94 17.62
C GLN A 40 2.74 -3.77 16.77
N GLU A 41 3.15 -2.54 17.08
CA GLU A 41 2.75 -1.34 16.33
C GLU A 41 3.14 -1.46 14.85
N ALA A 42 4.37 -1.90 14.56
CA ALA A 42 4.81 -2.14 13.19
C ALA A 42 3.98 -3.22 12.48
N GLY A 43 3.58 -4.28 13.20
CA GLY A 43 2.71 -5.33 12.68
C GLY A 43 1.30 -4.83 12.34
N GLU A 44 0.73 -3.97 13.18
CA GLU A 44 -0.57 -3.31 12.95
C GLU A 44 -0.50 -2.39 11.73
N ASP A 45 0.53 -1.54 11.65
CA ASP A 45 0.78 -0.63 10.54
C ASP A 45 0.94 -1.37 9.19
N LEU A 46 1.72 -2.46 9.18
CA LEU A 46 1.91 -3.30 7.99
C LEU A 46 0.62 -4.00 7.57
N SER A 47 -0.19 -4.46 8.54
CA SER A 47 -1.48 -5.09 8.28
C SER A 47 -2.46 -4.10 7.63
N GLU A 48 -2.48 -2.85 8.10
CA GLU A 48 -3.27 -1.79 7.45
C GLU A 48 -2.80 -1.54 6.02
N GLN A 49 -1.48 -1.39 5.80
CA GLN A 49 -0.95 -1.19 4.45
C GLN A 49 -1.29 -2.35 3.52
N LEU A 50 -1.25 -3.60 4.01
CA LEU A 50 -1.62 -4.77 3.23
C LEU A 50 -3.09 -4.72 2.79
N GLY A 51 -4.01 -4.38 3.70
CA GLY A 51 -5.44 -4.24 3.38
C GLY A 51 -5.68 -3.24 2.25
N ARG A 52 -5.07 -2.05 2.36
CA ARG A 52 -5.17 -1.00 1.34
C ARG A 52 -4.61 -1.44 -0.02
N VAL A 53 -3.48 -2.17 -0.03
CA VAL A 53 -2.89 -2.71 -1.27
C VAL A 53 -3.81 -3.73 -1.94
N LEU A 54 -4.44 -4.61 -1.16
CA LEU A 54 -5.37 -5.60 -1.68
C LEU A 54 -6.60 -4.93 -2.31
N GLU A 55 -7.17 -3.91 -1.67
CA GLU A 55 -8.29 -3.14 -2.23
C GLU A 55 -7.90 -2.45 -3.54
N ALA A 56 -6.74 -1.79 -3.59
CA ALA A 56 -6.23 -1.17 -4.79
C ALA A 56 -6.06 -2.18 -5.93
N LYS A 57 -5.53 -3.38 -5.63
CA LYS A 57 -5.35 -4.46 -6.61
C LYS A 57 -6.69 -4.94 -7.17
N ILE A 58 -7.71 -5.12 -6.31
CA ILE A 58 -9.06 -5.52 -6.73
C ILE A 58 -9.64 -4.50 -7.72
N ILE A 59 -9.53 -3.21 -7.40
CA ILE A 59 -10.09 -2.14 -8.23
C ILE A 59 -9.36 -2.04 -9.57
N VAL A 60 -8.01 -2.07 -9.55
CA VAL A 60 -7.21 -2.02 -10.78
C VAL A 60 -7.47 -3.24 -11.68
N ASN A 61 -7.61 -4.44 -11.11
CA ASN A 61 -7.94 -5.64 -11.88
C ASN A 61 -9.33 -5.54 -12.50
N SER A 62 -10.34 -5.07 -11.76
CA SER A 62 -11.69 -4.85 -12.28
C SER A 62 -11.71 -3.88 -13.46
N ILE A 63 -10.92 -2.80 -13.38
CA ILE A 63 -10.74 -1.84 -14.47
C ILE A 63 -10.09 -2.52 -15.68
N LYS A 64 -9.03 -3.31 -15.48
CA LYS A 64 -8.34 -4.03 -16.56
C LYS A 64 -9.29 -4.96 -17.30
N GLU A 65 -10.04 -5.78 -16.57
CA GLU A 65 -11.02 -6.72 -17.13
C GLU A 65 -12.05 -5.97 -17.99
N ARG A 66 -12.57 -4.84 -17.51
CA ARG A 66 -13.55 -4.02 -18.25
C ARG A 66 -13.01 -3.34 -19.51
N LEU A 67 -11.69 -3.25 -19.67
CA LEU A 67 -11.03 -2.68 -20.86
C LEU A 67 -10.64 -3.75 -21.89
N GLU A 68 -10.60 -5.02 -21.48
CA GLU A 68 -10.28 -6.17 -22.33
C GLU A 68 -11.53 -6.73 -23.05
N TYR A 69 -12.72 -6.24 -22.71
CA TYR A 69 -14.01 -6.49 -23.38
C TYR A 69 -14.50 -5.23 -24.11
#